data_AF-A0A9P5ZLV0-F1
#
_entry.id   AF-A0A9P5ZLV0-F1
#
_cell.length_a   1.000
_cell.length_b   1.000
_cell.length_c   1.000
_cell.angle_alpha   90.00
_cell.angle_beta   90.00
_cell.angle_gamma   90.00
#
_symmetry.space_group_name_H-M   'P 1'
#
loop_
_entity.id
_entity.type
_entity.pdbx_description
1 polymer ?
#
loop_
_entity_poly.entity_id
_entity_poly.type
_entity_poly.pdbx_seq_one_letter_code
_entity_poly.pdbx_strand_id
1 'polypeptide(L)'
;MGNKAVITQSVPNRPPTLSEGNVDPALLWDWFVKCENFLQHKRPILPEMDWDTYKAQMYSLFLASNWIHTTHMEILRLHQPLSKVFIDFAFDVMGKNNLLARTDSFMNDEYMRETLEAAMEQDLSRECNREGTHLITDFQKWLDEVKHLDEQHCA
;
A
#
# COMPACT_ATOMS: atom_id res chain seq x y z
N MET A 1 -18.56 8.38 17.41
CA MET A 1 -18.65 6.99 16.96
C MET A 1 -18.70 7.02 15.45
N GLY A 2 -17.64 6.59 14.75
CA GLY A 2 -17.63 6.58 13.29
C GLY A 2 -18.61 5.53 12.75
N ASN A 3 -19.33 5.84 11.67
CA ASN A 3 -20.23 4.89 11.02
C ASN A 3 -19.45 3.63 10.63
N LYS A 4 -19.96 2.45 10.98
CA LYS A 4 -19.36 1.17 10.59
C LYS A 4 -19.64 0.92 9.11
N ALA A 5 -18.63 0.49 8.35
CA ALA A 5 -18.83 0.09 6.97
C ALA A 5 -19.75 -1.15 6.91
N VAL A 6 -20.52 -1.27 5.83
CA VAL A 6 -21.50 -2.35 5.63
C VAL A 6 -21.25 -2.96 4.27
N ILE A 7 -21.27 -4.29 4.20
CA ILE A 7 -21.24 -5.02 2.94
C ILE A 7 -22.66 -5.20 2.44
N THR A 8 -22.95 -4.78 1.21
CA THR A 8 -24.23 -5.06 0.57
C THR A 8 -24.05 -5.90 -0.69
N GLN A 9 -24.83 -6.98 -0.78
CA GLN A 9 -24.88 -7.86 -1.94
C GLN A 9 -26.31 -8.39 -2.04
N SER A 10 -27.08 -7.86 -3.00
CA SER A 10 -28.50 -8.23 -3.15
C SER A 10 -28.69 -9.65 -3.68
N VAL A 11 -27.74 -10.16 -4.48
CA VAL A 11 -27.72 -11.54 -5.00
C VAL A 11 -26.29 -12.02 -5.19
N PRO A 12 -26.00 -13.35 -5.08
CA PRO A 12 -24.66 -13.90 -5.25
C PRO A 12 -24.00 -13.59 -6.61
N ASN A 13 -24.80 -13.35 -7.65
CA ASN A 13 -24.34 -13.03 -9.00
C ASN A 13 -24.08 -11.54 -9.28
N ARG A 14 -24.11 -10.69 -8.25
CA ARG A 14 -23.71 -9.28 -8.30
C ARG A 14 -22.50 -9.03 -7.41
N PRO A 15 -21.62 -8.07 -7.78
CA PRO A 15 -20.46 -7.75 -6.98
C PRO A 15 -20.91 -7.24 -5.60
N PRO A 16 -20.27 -7.69 -4.50
CA PRO A 16 -20.50 -7.11 -3.19
C PRO A 16 -19.92 -5.70 -3.14
N THR A 17 -20.63 -4.78 -2.53
CA THR A 17 -20.18 -3.39 -2.32
C THR A 17 -19.90 -3.17 -0.84
N LEU A 18 -18.80 -2.49 -0.53
CA LEU A 18 -18.45 -2.06 0.81
C LEU A 18 -18.77 -0.57 0.94
N SER A 19 -19.66 -0.20 1.85
CA SER A 19 -20.01 1.20 2.09
C SER A 19 -18.88 1.96 2.78
N GLU A 20 -18.91 3.27 2.70
CA GLU A 20 -18.04 4.14 3.50
C GLU A 20 -18.25 3.90 5.00
N GLY A 21 -17.16 3.94 5.78
CA GLY A 21 -17.18 3.75 7.23
C GLY A 21 -15.93 3.05 7.78
N ASN A 22 -15.92 2.82 9.09
CA ASN A 22 -14.87 2.07 9.77
C ASN A 22 -14.92 0.59 9.37
N VAL A 23 -13.82 0.11 8.79
CA VAL A 23 -13.61 -1.28 8.39
C VAL A 23 -12.78 -1.98 9.45
N ASP A 24 -13.32 -3.06 10.04
CA ASP A 24 -12.57 -3.96 10.91
C ASP A 24 -12.06 -5.19 10.11
N PRO A 25 -11.04 -5.93 10.60
CA PRO A 25 -10.48 -7.06 9.86
C PRO A 25 -11.50 -8.15 9.52
N ALA A 26 -12.51 -8.37 10.37
CA ALA A 26 -13.55 -9.38 10.13
C ALA A 26 -14.49 -8.94 8.99
N LEU A 27 -14.83 -7.65 8.92
CA LEU A 27 -15.61 -7.07 7.84
C LEU A 27 -14.83 -7.13 6.52
N LEU A 28 -13.53 -6.81 6.53
CA LEU A 28 -12.71 -6.89 5.32
C LEU A 28 -12.61 -8.34 4.80
N TRP A 29 -12.47 -9.30 5.71
CA TRP A 29 -12.46 -10.73 5.37
C TRP A 29 -13.81 -11.19 4.80
N ASP A 30 -14.93 -10.79 5.40
CA ASP A 30 -16.27 -11.13 4.88
C ASP A 30 -16.50 -10.53 3.48
N TRP A 31 -16.03 -9.30 3.23
CA TRP A 31 -16.10 -8.69 1.91
C TRP A 31 -15.26 -9.48 0.89
N PHE A 32 -14.05 -9.87 1.26
CA PHE A 32 -13.17 -10.69 0.42
C PHE A 32 -13.81 -12.04 0.07
N VAL A 33 -14.37 -12.76 1.05
CA VAL A 33 -15.06 -14.04 0.84
C VAL A 33 -16.29 -13.86 -0.07
N LYS A 34 -17.02 -12.76 0.04
CA LYS A 34 -18.15 -12.45 -0.85
C LYS A 34 -17.69 -12.12 -2.28
N CYS A 35 -16.53 -11.47 -2.43
CA CYS A 35 -15.89 -11.28 -3.73
C CYS A 35 -15.52 -12.63 -4.34
N GLU A 36 -14.85 -13.52 -3.61
CA GLU A 36 -14.51 -14.86 -4.08
C GLU A 36 -15.75 -15.66 -4.50
N ASN A 37 -16.82 -15.63 -3.70
CA ASN A 37 -18.07 -16.31 -4.02
C ASN A 37 -18.72 -15.75 -5.29
N PHE A 38 -18.81 -14.43 -5.44
CA PHE A 38 -19.31 -13.80 -6.68
C PHE A 38 -18.53 -14.30 -7.90
N LEU A 39 -17.22 -14.42 -7.77
CA LEU A 39 -16.33 -14.84 -8.84
C LEU A 39 -16.46 -16.33 -9.15
N GLN A 40 -16.62 -17.19 -8.15
CA GLN A 40 -16.92 -18.61 -8.36
C GLN A 40 -18.21 -18.81 -9.15
N HIS A 41 -19.23 -17.97 -8.93
CA HIS A 41 -20.47 -18.01 -9.72
C HIS A 41 -20.31 -17.45 -11.14
N LYS A 42 -19.36 -16.53 -11.37
CA LYS A 42 -19.00 -16.01 -12.70
C LYS A 42 -17.97 -16.87 -13.44
N ARG A 43 -17.35 -17.83 -12.74
CA ARG A 43 -16.33 -18.76 -13.27
C ARG A 43 -16.70 -19.49 -14.56
N PRO A 44 -17.96 -19.86 -14.86
CA PRO A 44 -18.32 -20.42 -16.17
C PRO A 44 -18.06 -19.49 -17.36
N ILE A 45 -17.83 -18.19 -17.11
CA ILE A 45 -17.57 -17.15 -18.12
C ILE A 45 -16.06 -16.78 -18.16
N LEU A 46 -15.27 -17.18 -17.15
CA LEU A 46 -13.85 -16.79 -16.96
C LEU A 46 -12.81 -17.93 -17.11
N PRO A 47 -13.06 -19.10 -17.73
CA PRO A 47 -12.16 -20.25 -17.61
C PRO A 47 -10.77 -20.09 -18.26
N GLU A 48 -10.55 -19.04 -19.06
CA GLU A 48 -9.26 -18.77 -19.73
C GLU A 48 -8.51 -17.55 -19.17
N MET A 49 -9.02 -16.89 -18.13
CA MET A 49 -8.46 -15.64 -17.65
C MET A 49 -7.33 -15.88 -16.65
N ASP A 50 -6.11 -15.47 -16.99
CA ASP A 50 -4.99 -15.48 -16.07
C ASP A 50 -5.16 -14.43 -14.95
N TRP A 51 -4.36 -14.59 -13.90
CA TRP A 51 -4.43 -13.76 -12.71
C TRP A 51 -4.16 -12.27 -12.97
N ASP A 52 -3.32 -11.94 -13.94
CA ASP A 52 -2.99 -10.57 -14.31
C ASP A 52 -4.15 -9.92 -15.07
N THR A 53 -4.74 -10.64 -16.02
CA THR A 53 -5.96 -10.20 -16.71
C THR A 53 -7.12 -9.99 -15.73
N TYR A 54 -7.27 -10.89 -14.75
CA TYR A 54 -8.27 -10.77 -13.70
C TYR A 54 -8.06 -9.53 -12.82
N LYS A 55 -6.84 -9.28 -12.33
CA LYS A 55 -6.53 -8.08 -11.54
C LYS A 55 -6.77 -6.80 -12.32
N ALA A 56 -6.41 -6.76 -13.59
CA ALA A 56 -6.66 -5.60 -14.44
C ALA A 56 -8.17 -5.30 -14.58
N GLN A 57 -9.01 -6.33 -14.73
CA GLN A 57 -10.46 -6.16 -14.74
C GLN A 57 -11.00 -5.72 -13.38
N MET A 58 -10.49 -6.25 -12.27
CA MET A 58 -10.90 -5.82 -10.95
C MET A 58 -10.51 -4.35 -10.70
N TYR A 59 -9.29 -3.95 -11.05
CA TYR A 59 -8.86 -2.56 -10.93
C TYR A 59 -9.70 -1.62 -11.80
N SER A 60 -10.05 -2.01 -13.04
CA SER A 60 -10.90 -1.17 -13.90
C SER A 60 -12.35 -1.05 -13.43
N LEU A 61 -12.89 -2.08 -12.75
CA LEU A 61 -14.25 -2.09 -12.22
C LEU A 61 -14.39 -1.34 -10.89
N PHE A 62 -13.36 -1.39 -10.04
CA PHE A 62 -13.46 -0.93 -8.64
C PHE A 62 -12.62 0.31 -8.33
N LEU A 63 -11.62 0.66 -9.15
CA LEU A 63 -10.79 1.84 -8.92
C LEU A 63 -11.17 2.97 -9.88
N ALA A 64 -11.04 4.21 -9.41
CA ALA A 64 -11.24 5.38 -10.25
C ALA A 64 -10.22 5.40 -11.39
N SER A 65 -10.59 5.91 -12.57
CA SER A 65 -9.70 5.96 -13.74
C SER A 65 -8.32 6.61 -13.50
N ASN A 66 -8.20 7.49 -12.50
CA ASN A 66 -6.98 8.18 -12.11
C ASN A 66 -6.26 7.55 -10.90
N TRP A 67 -6.63 6.33 -10.48
CA TRP A 67 -6.13 5.72 -9.25
C TRP A 67 -4.61 5.61 -9.20
N ILE A 68 -3.96 5.28 -10.33
CA ILE A 68 -2.50 5.19 -10.43
C ILE A 68 -1.86 6.54 -10.06
N HIS A 69 -2.34 7.61 -10.70
CA HIS A 69 -1.85 8.96 -10.44
C HIS A 69 -2.14 9.39 -9.01
N THR A 70 -3.36 9.16 -8.50
CA THR A 70 -3.70 9.56 -7.12
C THR A 70 -2.87 8.80 -6.10
N THR A 71 -2.66 7.50 -6.26
CA THR A 71 -1.83 6.68 -5.36
C THR A 71 -0.37 7.12 -5.42
N HIS A 72 0.18 7.38 -6.60
CA HIS A 72 1.54 7.91 -6.74
C HIS A 72 1.70 9.26 -6.03
N MET A 73 0.75 10.19 -6.23
CA MET A 73 0.77 11.49 -5.56
C MET A 73 0.56 11.38 -4.05
N GLU A 74 -0.22 10.41 -3.57
CA GLU A 74 -0.33 10.11 -2.14
C GLU A 74 1.01 9.67 -1.56
N ILE A 75 1.71 8.76 -2.23
CA ILE A 75 3.04 8.30 -1.81
C ILE A 75 4.00 9.49 -1.67
N LEU A 76 4.08 10.35 -2.70
CA LEU A 76 4.98 11.51 -2.71
C LEU A 76 4.61 12.59 -1.67
N ARG A 77 3.40 12.55 -1.10
CA ARG A 77 2.94 13.48 -0.06
C ARG A 77 3.09 12.92 1.35
N LEU A 78 3.43 11.65 1.50
CA LEU A 78 3.69 11.08 2.80
C LEU A 78 5.02 11.62 3.33
N HIS A 79 5.00 12.06 4.58
CA HIS A 79 6.19 12.41 5.35
C HIS A 79 6.11 11.64 6.66
N GLN A 80 7.26 11.23 7.18
CA GLN A 80 7.33 10.57 8.48
C GLN A 80 6.80 11.52 9.56
N PRO A 81 5.69 11.17 10.25
CA PRO A 81 5.23 11.96 11.38
C PRO A 81 6.20 11.83 12.56
N LEU A 82 6.41 12.91 13.33
CA LEU A 82 7.23 12.90 14.55
C LEU A 82 6.80 11.85 15.59
N SER A 83 5.53 11.42 15.55
CA SER A 83 4.97 10.42 16.45
C SER A 83 5.16 8.97 15.97
N LYS A 84 5.85 8.75 14.84
CA LYS A 84 5.92 7.45 14.17
C LYS A 84 7.37 7.07 13.91
N VAL A 85 7.73 5.87 14.33
CA VAL A 85 9.04 5.26 14.04
C VAL A 85 9.18 5.03 12.54
N PHE A 86 10.41 5.12 12.05
CA PHE A 86 10.75 5.08 10.63
C PHE A 86 10.25 3.80 9.96
N ILE A 87 10.40 2.64 10.60
CA ILE A 87 10.05 1.36 9.97
C ILE A 87 8.54 1.25 9.66
N ASP A 88 7.68 1.75 10.55
CA ASP A 88 6.24 1.75 10.32
C ASP A 88 5.85 2.74 9.22
N PHE A 89 6.55 3.87 9.12
CA PHE A 89 6.38 4.82 8.02
C PHE A 89 6.84 4.21 6.68
N ALA A 90 8.00 3.56 6.65
CA ALA A 90 8.51 2.91 5.45
C ALA A 90 7.56 1.82 4.94
N PHE A 91 6.97 1.03 5.84
CA PHE A 91 5.97 0.04 5.47
C PHE A 91 4.68 0.64 4.89
N ASP A 92 4.21 1.80 5.37
CA ASP A 92 3.07 2.49 4.76
C ASP A 92 3.38 2.88 3.30
N VAL A 93 4.57 3.46 3.07
CA VAL A 93 5.02 3.90 1.74
C VAL A 93 5.18 2.70 0.80
N MET A 94 5.92 1.66 1.23
CA MET A 94 6.13 0.44 0.44
C MET A 94 4.82 -0.30 0.17
N GLY A 95 3.91 -0.36 1.16
CA GLY A 95 2.60 -0.96 1.02
C GLY A 95 1.75 -0.26 -0.05
N LYS A 96 1.77 1.08 -0.09
CA LYS A 96 1.12 1.84 -1.16
C LYS A 96 1.80 1.64 -2.51
N ASN A 97 3.13 1.63 -2.57
CA ASN A 97 3.85 1.37 -3.81
C ASN A 97 3.56 -0.02 -4.39
N ASN A 98 3.33 -1.02 -3.55
CA ASN A 98 2.90 -2.35 -4.00
C ASN A 98 1.55 -2.34 -4.74
N LEU A 99 0.67 -1.35 -4.50
CA LEU A 99 -0.54 -1.18 -5.30
C LEU A 99 -0.24 -0.75 -6.74
N LEU A 100 0.89 -0.06 -6.93
CA LEU A 100 1.39 0.35 -8.24
C LEU A 100 2.20 -0.74 -8.94
N ALA A 101 2.41 -1.90 -8.32
CA ALA A 101 3.16 -2.98 -8.91
C ALA A 101 2.61 -3.32 -10.30
N ARG A 102 3.51 -3.40 -11.30
CA ARG A 102 3.20 -3.62 -12.74
C ARG A 102 2.58 -2.43 -13.48
N THR A 103 2.60 -1.25 -12.88
CA THR A 103 2.39 0.02 -13.58
C THR A 103 3.72 0.72 -13.81
N ASP A 104 3.78 1.65 -14.76
CA ASP A 104 4.96 2.49 -14.99
C ASP A 104 5.24 3.46 -13.81
N SER A 105 4.31 3.59 -12.86
CA SER A 105 4.46 4.41 -11.65
C SER A 105 4.98 3.62 -10.45
N PHE A 106 5.30 2.33 -10.60
CA PHE A 106 5.95 1.56 -9.54
C PHE A 106 7.35 2.09 -9.26
N MET A 107 7.62 2.44 -8.01
CA MET A 107 8.94 2.87 -7.57
C MET A 107 9.82 1.64 -7.32
N ASN A 108 10.96 1.55 -8.00
CA ASN A 108 11.97 0.54 -7.70
C ASN A 108 12.70 0.87 -6.40
N ASP A 109 13.59 -0.02 -5.95
CA ASP A 109 14.33 0.14 -4.69
C ASP A 109 15.11 1.46 -4.60
N GLU A 110 15.72 1.91 -5.70
CA GLU A 110 16.46 3.17 -5.76
C GLU A 110 15.53 4.37 -5.56
N TYR A 111 14.45 4.45 -6.32
CA TYR A 111 13.49 5.56 -6.21
C TYR A 111 12.69 5.52 -4.90
N MET A 112 12.42 4.32 -4.39
CA MET A 112 11.81 4.10 -3.08
C MET A 112 12.70 4.66 -1.97
N ARG A 113 14.00 4.37 -2.02
CA ARG A 113 14.97 4.93 -1.09
C ARG A 113 15.00 6.45 -1.15
N GLU A 114 15.14 7.05 -2.33
CA GLU A 114 15.16 8.50 -2.49
C GLU A 114 13.89 9.14 -1.92
N THR A 115 12.73 8.51 -2.16
CA THR A 115 11.44 8.95 -1.64
C THR A 115 11.41 8.90 -0.11
N LEU A 116 11.89 7.79 0.49
CA LEU A 116 11.96 7.65 1.94
C LEU A 116 12.96 8.63 2.56
N GLU A 117 14.14 8.83 1.97
CA GLU A 117 15.15 9.80 2.44
C GLU A 117 14.61 11.24 2.41
N ALA A 118 13.89 11.63 1.36
CA ALA A 118 13.29 12.95 1.24
C ALA A 118 12.11 13.19 2.20
N ALA A 119 11.42 12.12 2.57
CA ALA A 119 10.22 12.16 3.40
C ALA A 119 10.46 11.88 4.89
N MET A 120 11.66 11.39 5.23
CA MET A 120 12.11 11.07 6.58
C MET A 120 12.08 12.30 7.50
N GLU A 121 11.93 12.04 8.79
CA GLU A 121 12.08 13.06 9.83
C GLU A 121 13.48 13.72 9.76
N GLN A 122 13.55 15.03 10.02
CA GLN A 122 14.74 15.83 9.75
C GLN A 122 15.92 15.50 10.66
N ASP A 123 15.69 15.23 11.94
CA ASP A 123 16.75 14.88 12.89
C ASP A 123 17.28 13.47 12.62
N LEU A 124 16.41 12.49 12.32
CA LEU A 124 16.85 11.18 11.83
C LEU A 124 17.64 11.28 10.53
N SER A 125 17.21 12.15 9.60
CA SER A 125 17.93 12.39 8.34
C SER A 125 19.33 12.95 8.57
N ARG A 126 19.51 13.86 9.54
CA ARG A 126 20.84 14.38 9.92
C ARG A 126 21.73 13.30 10.49
N GLU A 127 21.17 12.42 11.31
CA GLU A 127 21.87 11.27 11.90
C GLU A 127 22.32 10.28 10.82
N CYS A 128 21.43 9.91 9.89
CA CYS A 128 21.74 9.09 8.73
C CYS A 128 22.90 9.67 7.90
N ASN A 129 22.90 10.99 7.68
CA ASN A 129 23.97 11.67 6.96
C ASN A 129 25.31 11.62 7.72
N ARG A 130 25.28 11.75 9.05
CA ARG A 130 26.46 11.67 9.92
C ARG A 130 27.09 10.29 9.90
N GLU A 131 26.27 9.24 9.95
CA GLU A 131 26.72 7.84 9.93
C GLU A 131 27.02 7.32 8.51
N GLY A 132 26.73 8.13 7.48
CA GLY A 132 27.10 7.83 6.10
C GLY A 132 26.22 6.75 5.44
N THR A 133 24.95 6.63 5.82
CA THR A 133 24.04 5.62 5.24
C THR A 133 23.84 5.77 3.73
N HIS A 134 24.09 6.97 3.18
CA HIS A 134 24.11 7.23 1.73
C HIS A 134 25.09 6.32 0.95
N LEU A 135 26.10 5.74 1.61
CA LEU A 135 27.06 4.82 1.01
C LEU A 135 26.53 3.38 0.85
N ILE A 136 25.45 3.02 1.54
CA ILE A 136 24.86 1.68 1.51
C ILE A 136 23.96 1.57 0.28
N THR A 137 24.39 0.91 -0.79
CA THR A 137 23.63 0.83 -2.05
C THR A 137 22.51 -0.22 -2.05
N ASP A 138 22.65 -1.26 -1.23
CA ASP A 138 21.63 -2.29 -1.07
C ASP A 138 20.47 -1.76 -0.23
N PHE A 139 19.28 -1.76 -0.82
CA PHE A 139 18.10 -1.14 -0.19
C PHE A 139 17.72 -1.79 1.13
N GLN A 140 17.79 -3.12 1.23
CA GLN A 140 17.42 -3.80 2.47
C GLN A 140 18.40 -3.50 3.59
N LYS A 141 19.71 -3.53 3.30
CA LYS A 141 20.75 -3.14 4.27
C LYS A 141 20.62 -1.69 4.69
N TRP A 142 20.29 -0.80 3.76
CA TRP A 142 20.05 0.61 4.06
C TRP A 142 18.85 0.76 4.99
N LEU A 143 17.73 0.06 4.72
CA LEU A 143 16.53 0.10 5.54
C LEU A 143 16.81 -0.40 6.97
N ASP A 144 17.58 -1.48 7.10
CA ASP A 144 17.96 -2.06 8.38
C ASP A 144 18.85 -1.11 9.20
N GLU A 145 19.78 -0.40 8.55
CA GLU A 145 20.64 0.58 9.21
C GLU A 145 19.85 1.81 9.68
N VAL A 146 18.99 2.38 8.83
CA VAL A 146 18.16 3.53 9.21
C VAL A 146 17.22 3.16 10.37
N LYS A 147 16.65 1.95 10.34
CA LYS A 147 15.87 1.43 11.47
C LYS A 147 16.70 1.40 12.75
N HIS A 148 17.94 0.91 12.69
CA HIS A 148 18.81 0.86 13.86
C HIS A 148 19.10 2.26 14.42
N LEU A 149 19.34 3.24 13.55
CA LEU A 149 19.55 4.64 13.96
C LEU A 149 18.30 5.27 14.57
N ASP A 150 17.12 5.02 14.01
CA ASP A 150 15.85 5.51 14.55
C ASP A 150 15.54 4.93 15.94
N GLU A 151 15.87 3.65 16.17
CA GLU A 151 15.76 3.01 17.48
C GLU A 151 16.69 3.64 18.53
N GLN A 152 17.90 4.06 18.13
CA GLN A 152 18.82 4.80 19.01
C GLN A 152 18.35 6.24 19.26
N HIS A 153 17.70 6.86 18.26
CA HIS A 153 17.18 8.21 18.33
C HIS A 153 15.95 8.34 19.24
N CYS A 154 15.09 7.32 19.26
CA CYS A 154 13.86 7.29 20.07
C CYS A 154 14.08 6.83 21.54
N ALA A 155 15.30 6.41 21.91
CA ALA A 155 15.64 5.91 23.25
C ALA A 155 16.13 7.02 24.19
#